data_AF-A0A7X4FAY5-F1
#
_entry.id   AF-A0A7X4FAY5-F1
#
_cell.length_a   1.000
_cell.length_b   1.000
_cell.length_c   1.000
_cell.angle_alpha   90.00
_cell.angle_beta   90.00
_cell.angle_gamma   90.00
#
_symmetry.space_group_name_H-M   'P 1'
#
loop_
_entity.id
_entity.type
_entity.pdbx_description
1 polymer ?
#
loop_
_entity_poly.entity_id
_entity_poly.type
_entity_poly.pdbx_seq_one_letter_code
_entity_poly.pdbx_strand_id
1 'polypeptide(L)'
;MIESIPYLSLGNFPTPVQRLSNLARALGLESLWIKRDDLSGPLGGGNKVRKLEYMFAAAQTHSKGTERKTLFTIGPTGSNHVRATTVYGKASGFHVECLLFKQPPTEYSETNYRTICEQADRVHEVQHMHTMFARYGYEQMKTVLGIGEERYFIAAGGSSPLGSVGYVKAVSELKSQIEEGIMPEPRFIFVPVGTCGTIAGLIVGVRLAGLRTQIVGIRVADRVVANSWAISRMVKRTLRLIGAVDVDYINPRRIELWHDDFGKGYAIPTEAGMRAVALMAECEGITLENTYTGKTLAGLVHYIKAQECEDEPILFWHTYGGK
;
A
#
# COMPACT_ATOMS: atom_id res chain seq x y z
N MET A 1 9.17 11.90 18.10
CA MET A 1 7.70 11.82 17.89
C MET A 1 7.28 10.65 17.00
N ILE A 2 7.88 10.43 15.82
CA ILE A 2 7.61 9.20 15.04
C ILE A 2 8.11 7.95 15.76
N GLU A 3 9.31 8.01 16.36
CA GLU A 3 9.91 6.89 17.13
C GLU A 3 9.09 6.44 18.35
N SER A 4 8.22 7.31 18.87
CA SER A 4 7.40 7.01 20.06
C SER A 4 6.04 6.40 19.71
N ILE A 5 5.70 6.25 18.42
CA ILE A 5 4.43 5.64 18.01
C ILE A 5 4.57 4.11 18.16
N PRO A 6 3.74 3.45 19.00
CA PRO A 6 3.81 2.01 19.16
C PRO A 6 3.56 1.27 17.85
N TYR A 7 4.31 0.18 17.65
CA TYR A 7 4.14 -0.72 16.51
C TYR A 7 4.31 -2.16 16.99
N LEU A 8 3.65 -3.08 16.29
CA LEU A 8 3.85 -4.52 16.46
C LEU A 8 4.75 -4.99 15.33
N SER A 9 5.88 -5.63 15.65
CA SER A 9 6.81 -6.12 14.63
C SER A 9 6.17 -7.27 13.84
N LEU A 10 5.77 -7.00 12.60
CA LEU A 10 5.19 -7.99 11.68
C LEU A 10 6.12 -8.30 10.51
N GLY A 11 6.96 -7.34 10.13
CA GLY A 11 7.77 -7.42 8.94
C GLY A 11 9.25 -7.73 9.18
N ASN A 12 9.93 -8.04 8.07
CA ASN A 12 11.38 -8.14 7.99
C ASN A 12 11.90 -6.87 7.33
N PHE A 13 12.46 -5.96 8.13
CA PHE A 13 13.02 -4.69 7.67
C PHE A 13 14.50 -4.58 8.10
N PRO A 14 15.37 -3.90 7.33
CA PRO A 14 15.07 -3.19 6.08
C PRO A 14 14.79 -4.13 4.90
N THR A 15 13.85 -3.76 4.03
CA THR A 15 13.62 -4.49 2.77
C THR A 15 14.73 -4.17 1.76
N PRO A 16 15.16 -5.13 0.92
CA PRO A 16 16.22 -4.91 -0.05
C PRO A 16 15.89 -3.82 -1.08
N VAL A 17 16.92 -3.11 -1.51
CA VAL A 17 16.93 -2.35 -2.79
C VAL A 17 17.83 -3.09 -3.78
N GLN A 18 17.40 -3.18 -5.04
CA GLN A 18 18.11 -3.95 -6.06
C GLN A 18 18.11 -3.16 -7.37
N ARG A 19 19.24 -3.18 -8.09
CA ARG A 19 19.32 -2.61 -9.44
C ARG A 19 18.70 -3.60 -10.43
N LEU A 20 17.82 -3.11 -11.31
CA LEU A 20 17.14 -3.87 -12.33
C LEU A 20 17.83 -3.69 -13.69
N SER A 21 19.09 -4.16 -13.78
CA SER A 21 19.96 -3.86 -14.93
C SER A 21 19.46 -4.42 -16.25
N ASN A 22 18.82 -5.59 -16.25
CA ASN A 22 18.32 -6.23 -17.48
C ASN A 22 17.05 -5.53 -17.95
N LEU A 23 16.15 -5.24 -17.01
CA LEU A 23 14.91 -4.52 -17.30
C LEU A 23 15.19 -3.08 -17.74
N ALA A 24 16.14 -2.39 -17.08
CA ALA A 24 16.58 -1.05 -17.48
C ALA A 24 17.02 -1.04 -18.95
N ARG A 25 17.89 -1.99 -19.34
CA ARG A 25 18.34 -2.15 -20.73
C ARG A 25 17.19 -2.43 -21.69
N ALA A 26 16.28 -3.33 -21.32
CA ALA A 26 15.13 -3.68 -22.15
C ALA A 26 14.15 -2.49 -22.35
N LEU A 27 14.09 -1.58 -21.38
CA LEU A 27 13.22 -0.41 -21.40
C LEU A 27 13.89 0.85 -21.98
N GLY A 28 15.21 0.82 -22.19
CA GLY A 28 15.99 1.99 -22.61
C GLY A 28 16.18 3.02 -21.50
N LEU A 29 16.32 2.57 -20.25
CA LEU A 29 16.57 3.41 -19.08
C LEU A 29 18.02 3.24 -18.59
N GLU A 30 18.67 4.32 -18.16
CA GLU A 30 20.04 4.26 -17.63
C GLU A 30 20.09 3.67 -16.20
N SER A 31 19.07 3.99 -15.39
CA SER A 31 19.05 3.64 -13.97
C SER A 31 17.65 3.30 -13.48
N LEU A 32 17.39 2.01 -13.29
CA LEU A 32 16.17 1.50 -12.67
C LEU A 32 16.51 0.62 -11.46
N TRP A 33 15.86 0.92 -10.34
CA TRP A 33 15.97 0.21 -9.08
C TRP A 33 14.60 -0.26 -8.61
N ILE A 34 14.58 -1.26 -7.74
CA ILE A 34 13.37 -1.75 -7.08
C ILE A 34 13.53 -1.74 -5.57
N LYS A 35 12.48 -1.31 -4.86
CA LYS A 35 12.34 -1.50 -3.41
C LYS A 35 11.47 -2.74 -3.15
N ARG A 36 12.06 -3.78 -2.57
CA ARG A 36 11.47 -5.13 -2.44
C ARG A 36 10.53 -5.26 -1.25
N ASP A 37 9.52 -4.42 -1.19
CA ASP A 37 8.47 -4.51 -0.17
C ASP A 37 7.63 -5.79 -0.32
N ASP A 38 7.68 -6.49 -1.45
CA ASP A 38 7.14 -7.84 -1.60
C ASP A 38 7.81 -8.88 -0.67
N LEU A 39 9.02 -8.59 -0.18
CA LEU A 39 9.76 -9.39 0.79
C LEU A 39 9.62 -8.87 2.23
N SER A 40 8.68 -7.96 2.48
CA SER A 40 8.57 -7.25 3.75
C SER A 40 8.12 -8.10 4.94
N GLY A 41 7.80 -9.38 4.78
CA GLY A 41 7.30 -10.16 5.92
C GLY A 41 7.21 -11.68 5.70
N PRO A 42 7.26 -12.46 6.80
CA PRO A 42 7.39 -13.91 6.76
C PRO A 42 6.11 -14.67 6.35
N LEU A 43 4.94 -14.04 6.43
CA LEU A 43 3.64 -14.65 6.10
C LEU A 43 3.05 -14.08 4.80
N GLY A 44 3.93 -13.53 3.94
CA GLY A 44 3.59 -12.74 2.77
C GLY A 44 3.95 -11.27 2.97
N GLY A 45 4.56 -10.66 1.97
CA GLY A 45 4.98 -9.26 2.06
C GLY A 45 3.94 -8.26 1.56
N GLY A 46 4.46 -7.22 0.94
CA GLY A 46 3.73 -6.14 0.31
C GLY A 46 3.47 -4.97 1.22
N ASN A 47 2.85 -3.95 0.64
CA ASN A 47 2.70 -2.65 1.30
C ASN A 47 1.79 -2.64 2.53
N LYS A 48 1.11 -3.74 2.83
CA LYS A 48 0.15 -3.80 3.95
C LYS A 48 0.86 -4.08 5.26
N VAL A 49 1.93 -4.88 5.25
CA VAL A 49 2.68 -5.27 6.45
C VAL A 49 3.11 -4.03 7.23
N ARG A 50 3.80 -3.09 6.57
CA ARG A 50 4.25 -1.81 7.16
C ARG A 50 3.13 -1.00 7.83
N LYS A 51 1.92 -1.03 7.27
CA LYS A 51 0.78 -0.27 7.84
C LYS A 51 0.14 -1.02 9.00
N LEU A 52 0.05 -2.34 8.89
CA LEU A 52 -0.58 -3.21 9.88
C LEU A 52 0.20 -3.24 11.19
N GLU A 53 1.53 -3.06 11.18
CA GLU A 53 2.33 -2.96 12.42
C GLU A 53 1.74 -1.93 13.40
N TYR A 54 1.44 -0.74 12.90
CA TYR A 54 0.90 0.36 13.70
C TYR A 54 -0.58 0.16 14.05
N MET A 55 -1.36 -0.36 13.10
CA MET A 55 -2.79 -0.58 13.33
C MET A 55 -3.03 -1.71 14.34
N PHE A 56 -2.20 -2.75 14.33
CA PHE A 56 -2.30 -3.86 15.28
C PHE A 56 -1.84 -3.43 16.67
N ALA A 57 -0.77 -2.64 16.79
CA ALA A 57 -0.39 -2.05 18.07
C ALA A 57 -1.51 -1.18 18.68
N ALA A 58 -2.16 -0.36 17.84
CA ALA A 58 -3.32 0.41 18.28
C ALA A 58 -4.51 -0.48 18.65
N ALA A 59 -4.74 -1.58 17.92
CA ALA A 59 -5.81 -2.53 18.23
C ALA A 59 -5.59 -3.26 19.56
N GLN A 60 -4.34 -3.61 19.91
CA GLN A 60 -4.02 -4.25 21.21
C GLN A 60 -4.41 -3.39 22.40
N THR A 61 -4.23 -2.08 22.28
CA THR A 61 -4.51 -1.11 23.35
C THR A 61 -5.93 -0.56 23.31
N HIS A 62 -6.73 -0.94 22.31
CA HIS A 62 -8.05 -0.34 22.07
C HIS A 62 -9.10 -0.72 23.13
N SER A 63 -9.01 -1.90 23.75
CA SER A 63 -10.04 -2.32 24.73
C SER A 63 -9.52 -2.86 26.05
N LYS A 64 -10.29 -2.60 27.11
CA LYS A 64 -9.92 -2.86 28.51
C LYS A 64 -10.36 -4.23 29.07
N GLY A 65 -11.04 -5.09 28.30
CA GLY A 65 -11.78 -6.20 28.92
C GLY A 65 -11.88 -7.54 28.19
N THR A 66 -11.36 -7.69 26.97
CA THR A 66 -11.36 -9.00 26.28
C THR A 66 -9.95 -9.57 26.15
N GLU A 67 -9.81 -10.89 26.40
CA GLU A 67 -8.56 -11.63 26.22
C GLU A 67 -8.14 -11.68 24.74
N ARG A 68 -9.11 -11.78 23.82
CA ARG A 68 -8.89 -11.74 22.36
C ARG A 68 -9.58 -10.52 21.75
N LYS A 69 -8.84 -9.70 20.99
CA LYS A 69 -9.37 -8.51 20.31
C LYS A 69 -9.86 -8.87 18.91
N THR A 70 -10.94 -8.24 18.45
CA THR A 70 -11.48 -8.45 17.09
C THR A 70 -11.06 -7.34 16.14
N LEU A 71 -10.40 -7.69 15.04
CA LEU A 71 -10.15 -6.79 13.91
C LEU A 71 -11.30 -6.91 12.90
N PHE A 72 -11.83 -5.79 12.45
CA PHE A 72 -12.84 -5.75 11.39
C PHE A 72 -12.34 -4.92 10.21
N THR A 73 -12.21 -5.55 9.04
CA THR A 73 -11.63 -4.91 7.85
C THR A 73 -12.49 -5.08 6.61
N ILE A 74 -12.21 -4.30 5.57
CA ILE A 74 -12.98 -4.28 4.32
C ILE A 74 -12.11 -4.31 3.08
N GLY A 75 -12.64 -4.87 2.00
CA GLY A 75 -12.02 -4.84 0.69
C GLY A 75 -12.79 -5.66 -0.34
N PRO A 76 -12.30 -5.73 -1.59
CA PRO A 76 -12.82 -6.68 -2.54
C PRO A 76 -12.40 -8.12 -2.19
N THR A 77 -13.06 -9.12 -2.78
CA THR A 77 -12.77 -10.55 -2.54
C THR A 77 -11.29 -10.94 -2.73
N GLY A 78 -10.57 -10.30 -3.67
CA GLY A 78 -9.15 -10.54 -3.94
C GLY A 78 -8.18 -9.61 -3.23
N SER A 79 -8.59 -8.93 -2.16
CA SER A 79 -7.82 -7.85 -1.55
C SER A 79 -6.53 -8.30 -0.85
N ASN A 80 -5.39 -7.78 -1.29
CA ASN A 80 -4.10 -7.90 -0.57
C ASN A 80 -4.19 -7.39 0.87
N HIS A 81 -5.01 -6.35 1.10
CA HIS A 81 -5.22 -5.79 2.43
C HIS A 81 -5.99 -6.72 3.34
N VAL A 82 -7.09 -7.30 2.86
CA VAL A 82 -7.88 -8.21 3.68
C VAL A 82 -7.08 -9.48 3.94
N ARG A 83 -6.42 -10.05 2.92
CA ARG A 83 -5.51 -11.19 3.10
C ARG A 83 -4.44 -10.91 4.16
N ALA A 84 -3.68 -9.82 4.02
CA ALA A 84 -2.64 -9.48 4.98
C ALA A 84 -3.20 -9.24 6.40
N THR A 85 -4.34 -8.54 6.51
CA THR A 85 -4.99 -8.33 7.81
C THR A 85 -5.41 -9.64 8.46
N THR A 86 -5.96 -10.57 7.67
CA THR A 86 -6.38 -11.89 8.14
C THR A 86 -5.20 -12.74 8.58
N VAL A 87 -4.21 -12.92 7.71
CA VAL A 87 -3.06 -13.79 7.97
C VAL A 87 -2.25 -13.28 9.16
N TYR A 88 -1.84 -12.00 9.14
CA TYR A 88 -1.06 -11.43 10.23
C TYR A 88 -1.89 -11.21 11.49
N GLY A 89 -3.17 -10.85 11.36
CA GLY A 89 -4.06 -10.64 12.51
C GLY A 89 -4.22 -11.92 13.31
N LYS A 90 -4.51 -13.03 12.64
CA LYS A 90 -4.62 -14.35 13.27
C LYS A 90 -3.30 -14.80 13.90
N ALA A 91 -2.18 -14.64 13.18
CA ALA A 91 -0.85 -14.96 13.70
C ALA A 91 -0.47 -14.10 14.94
N SER A 92 -1.00 -12.88 15.02
CA SER A 92 -0.80 -11.98 16.16
C SER A 92 -1.84 -12.16 17.28
N GLY A 93 -2.64 -13.23 17.24
CA GLY A 93 -3.61 -13.58 18.27
C GLY A 93 -4.98 -12.87 18.14
N PHE A 94 -5.21 -12.04 17.13
CA PHE A 94 -6.52 -11.40 16.94
C PHE A 94 -7.56 -12.38 16.41
N HIS A 95 -8.82 -12.12 16.74
CA HIS A 95 -9.96 -12.59 15.96
C HIS A 95 -10.11 -11.67 14.74
N VAL A 96 -10.27 -12.21 13.54
CA VAL A 96 -10.36 -11.39 12.33
C VAL A 96 -11.68 -11.62 11.61
N GLU A 97 -12.44 -10.54 11.49
CA GLU A 97 -13.63 -10.45 10.68
C GLU A 97 -13.36 -9.57 9.46
N CYS A 98 -13.99 -9.92 8.33
CA CYS A 98 -13.93 -9.08 7.15
C CYS A 98 -15.26 -8.99 6.42
N LEU A 99 -15.46 -7.86 5.74
CA LEU A 99 -16.58 -7.62 4.86
C LEU A 99 -16.07 -7.35 3.44
N LEU A 100 -16.48 -8.22 2.53
CA LEU A 100 -16.02 -8.30 1.16
C LEU A 100 -17.08 -7.82 0.17
N PHE A 101 -16.64 -7.19 -0.92
CA PHE A 101 -17.47 -7.00 -2.10
C PHE A 101 -16.89 -7.72 -3.32
N LYS A 102 -17.72 -8.07 -4.30
CA LYS A 102 -17.28 -8.78 -5.50
C LYS A 102 -16.37 -7.91 -6.37
N GLN A 103 -15.26 -8.49 -6.84
CA GLN A 103 -14.41 -7.93 -7.90
C GLN A 103 -14.33 -8.91 -9.09
N PRO A 104 -13.89 -8.45 -10.28
CA PRO A 104 -13.54 -9.36 -11.37
C PRO A 104 -12.55 -10.44 -10.92
N PRO A 105 -12.82 -11.73 -11.23
CA PRO A 105 -11.94 -12.82 -10.85
C PRO A 105 -10.69 -12.86 -11.74
N THR A 106 -9.57 -13.15 -11.08
CA THR A 106 -8.25 -13.50 -11.63
C THR A 106 -7.65 -14.57 -10.73
N GLU A 107 -6.73 -15.39 -11.24
CA GLU A 107 -6.06 -16.43 -10.44
C GLU A 107 -5.48 -15.89 -9.11
N TYR A 108 -4.87 -14.70 -9.17
CA TYR A 108 -4.34 -14.02 -7.98
C TYR A 108 -5.44 -13.64 -6.98
N SER A 109 -6.53 -13.03 -7.46
CA SER A 109 -7.64 -12.64 -6.59
C SER A 109 -8.37 -13.84 -5.97
N GLU A 110 -8.48 -14.95 -6.69
CA GLU A 110 -9.10 -16.18 -6.19
C GLU A 110 -8.22 -16.88 -5.15
N THR A 111 -6.91 -16.83 -5.34
CA THR A 111 -5.94 -17.31 -4.33
C THR A 111 -6.08 -16.50 -3.04
N ASN A 112 -6.08 -15.18 -3.15
CA ASN A 112 -6.30 -14.30 -1.99
C ASN A 112 -7.64 -14.58 -1.31
N TYR A 113 -8.71 -14.73 -2.10
CA TYR A 113 -10.04 -15.00 -1.57
C TYR A 113 -10.10 -16.31 -0.79
N ARG A 114 -9.52 -17.40 -1.33
CA ARG A 114 -9.41 -18.69 -0.64
C ARG A 114 -8.67 -18.56 0.69
N THR A 115 -7.50 -17.91 0.70
CA THR A 115 -6.76 -17.66 1.94
C THR A 115 -7.58 -16.86 2.95
N ILE A 116 -8.33 -15.83 2.50
CA ILE A 116 -9.20 -15.05 3.39
C ILE A 116 -10.28 -15.95 4.02
N CYS A 117 -10.97 -16.75 3.22
CA CYS A 117 -12.03 -17.63 3.72
C CYS A 117 -11.52 -18.74 4.64
N GLU A 118 -10.32 -19.27 4.40
CA GLU A 118 -9.68 -20.28 5.24
C GLU A 118 -9.19 -19.72 6.57
N GLN A 119 -8.70 -18.47 6.57
CA GLN A 119 -8.01 -17.90 7.72
C GLN A 119 -8.89 -17.00 8.57
N ALA A 120 -9.83 -16.25 7.99
CA ALA A 120 -10.68 -15.34 8.74
C ALA A 120 -11.62 -16.10 9.67
N ASP A 121 -11.85 -15.58 10.87
CA ASP A 121 -12.80 -16.18 11.79
C ASP A 121 -14.25 -15.88 11.37
N ARG A 122 -14.50 -14.77 10.64
CA ARG A 122 -15.81 -14.46 10.04
C ARG A 122 -15.66 -13.70 8.72
N VAL A 123 -16.38 -14.14 7.69
CA VAL A 123 -16.44 -13.49 6.38
C VAL A 123 -17.88 -13.07 6.07
N HIS A 124 -18.07 -11.79 5.75
CA HIS A 124 -19.32 -11.26 5.24
C HIS A 124 -19.14 -10.86 3.78
N GLU A 125 -20.16 -11.07 2.95
CA GLU A 125 -20.13 -10.69 1.54
C GLU A 125 -21.33 -9.83 1.17
N VAL A 126 -21.07 -8.83 0.33
CA VAL A 126 -22.08 -8.01 -0.33
C VAL A 126 -21.75 -7.87 -1.81
N GLN A 127 -22.74 -7.51 -2.62
CA GLN A 127 -22.53 -7.43 -4.07
C GLN A 127 -21.70 -6.21 -4.49
N HIS A 128 -21.93 -5.05 -3.86
CA HIS A 128 -21.37 -3.79 -4.32
C HIS A 128 -20.58 -3.04 -3.26
N MET A 129 -19.61 -2.26 -3.72
CA MET A 129 -18.73 -1.44 -2.89
C MET A 129 -19.51 -0.45 -2.00
N HIS A 130 -20.54 0.20 -2.52
CA HIS A 130 -21.34 1.16 -1.74
C HIS A 130 -22.11 0.46 -0.60
N THR A 131 -22.61 -0.76 -0.84
CA THR A 131 -23.26 -1.59 0.18
C THR A 131 -22.28 -2.00 1.26
N MET A 132 -21.03 -2.31 0.87
CA MET A 132 -19.95 -2.62 1.81
C MET A 132 -19.65 -1.44 2.72
N PHE A 133 -19.52 -0.22 2.17
CA PHE A 133 -19.28 0.97 2.98
C PHE A 133 -20.46 1.30 3.91
N ALA A 134 -21.70 1.15 3.44
CA ALA A 134 -22.89 1.34 4.27
C ALA A 134 -22.91 0.36 5.46
N ARG A 135 -22.64 -0.93 5.20
CA ARG A 135 -22.58 -1.94 6.26
C ARG A 135 -21.40 -1.73 7.21
N TYR A 136 -20.24 -1.33 6.71
CA TYR A 136 -19.09 -0.97 7.54
C TYR A 136 -19.40 0.21 8.48
N GLY A 137 -20.09 1.24 7.97
CA GLY A 137 -20.58 2.35 8.80
C GLY A 137 -21.57 1.90 9.88
N TYR A 138 -22.49 1.00 9.51
CA TYR A 138 -23.45 0.41 10.44
C TYR A 138 -22.77 -0.40 11.57
N GLU A 139 -21.78 -1.24 11.25
CA GLU A 139 -21.06 -2.00 12.28
C GLU A 139 -20.23 -1.09 13.19
N GLN A 140 -19.63 -0.03 12.65
CA GLN A 140 -18.95 0.98 13.49
C GLN A 140 -19.92 1.64 14.47
N MET A 141 -21.11 2.02 14.01
CA MET A 141 -22.13 2.62 14.86
C MET A 141 -22.56 1.67 15.97
N LYS A 142 -22.79 0.38 15.65
CA LYS A 142 -23.10 -0.64 16.64
C LYS A 142 -22.01 -0.77 17.71
N THR A 143 -20.74 -0.84 17.31
CA THR A 143 -19.64 -0.92 18.27
C THR A 143 -19.56 0.32 19.17
N VAL A 144 -19.74 1.52 18.62
CA VAL A 144 -19.75 2.77 19.42
C VAL A 144 -20.90 2.80 20.41
N LEU A 145 -22.07 2.27 20.04
CA LEU A 145 -23.24 2.18 20.90
C LEU A 145 -23.20 1.00 21.89
N GLY A 146 -22.12 0.20 21.91
CA GLY A 146 -22.00 -0.97 22.78
C GLY A 146 -22.94 -2.12 22.40
N ILE A 147 -23.39 -2.17 21.14
CA ILE A 147 -24.30 -3.19 20.63
C ILE A 147 -23.50 -4.31 19.96
N GLY A 148 -23.38 -5.45 20.65
CA GLY A 148 -22.68 -6.64 20.16
C GLY A 148 -21.18 -6.63 20.47
N GLU A 149 -20.41 -7.42 19.70
CA GLU A 149 -18.96 -7.54 19.91
C GLU A 149 -18.21 -6.23 19.63
N GLU A 150 -17.27 -5.90 20.51
CA GLU A 150 -16.34 -4.80 20.33
C GLU A 150 -15.33 -5.13 19.22
N ARG A 151 -15.21 -4.23 18.25
CA ARG A 151 -14.37 -4.40 17.05
C ARG A 151 -13.42 -3.23 16.89
N TYR A 152 -12.17 -3.51 16.54
CA TYR A 152 -11.23 -2.52 16.03
C TYR A 152 -11.33 -2.44 14.50
N PHE A 153 -11.73 -1.28 14.00
CA PHE A 153 -12.02 -1.08 12.59
C PHE A 153 -10.79 -0.65 11.79
N ILE A 154 -10.44 -1.45 10.78
CA ILE A 154 -9.33 -1.18 9.85
C ILE A 154 -9.91 -0.77 8.50
N ALA A 155 -9.70 0.50 8.14
CA ALA A 155 -10.17 1.05 6.87
C ALA A 155 -9.56 0.33 5.65
N ALA A 156 -10.24 0.43 4.50
CA ALA A 156 -9.80 -0.18 3.25
C ALA A 156 -8.33 0.13 2.91
N GLY A 157 -7.55 -0.92 2.67
CA GLY A 157 -6.12 -0.81 2.33
C GLY A 157 -5.21 -0.39 3.48
N GLY A 158 -5.73 -0.35 4.72
CA GLY A 158 -5.00 0.07 5.92
C GLY A 158 -4.66 1.55 5.88
N SER A 159 -5.39 2.32 5.07
CA SER A 159 -5.05 3.70 4.78
C SER A 159 -5.69 4.63 5.81
N SER A 160 -4.93 4.89 6.85
CA SER A 160 -5.20 5.88 7.89
C SER A 160 -3.94 6.73 8.10
N PRO A 161 -4.03 7.86 8.84
CA PRO A 161 -2.84 8.62 9.21
C PRO A 161 -1.81 7.75 9.93
N LEU A 162 -2.27 6.88 10.83
CA LEU A 162 -1.45 5.92 11.58
C LEU A 162 -0.82 4.87 10.66
N GLY A 163 -1.61 4.23 9.78
CA GLY A 163 -1.07 3.26 8.82
C GLY A 163 -0.05 3.89 7.86
N SER A 164 -0.20 5.16 7.53
CA SER A 164 0.74 5.88 6.66
C SER A 164 2.11 6.11 7.33
N VAL A 165 2.20 6.08 8.67
CA VAL A 165 3.48 6.17 9.41
C VAL A 165 4.44 5.06 9.01
N GLY A 166 3.94 3.85 8.73
CA GLY A 166 4.79 2.74 8.26
C GLY A 166 5.55 3.08 6.98
N TYR A 167 4.98 3.91 6.11
CA TYR A 167 5.66 4.40 4.92
C TYR A 167 6.52 5.65 5.14
N VAL A 168 6.26 6.42 6.20
CA VAL A 168 7.20 7.46 6.65
C VAL A 168 8.51 6.80 7.09
N LYS A 169 8.41 5.75 7.93
CA LYS A 169 9.54 4.94 8.37
C LYS A 169 10.25 4.22 7.22
N ALA A 170 9.50 3.76 6.22
CA ALA A 170 10.09 3.14 5.04
C ALA A 170 10.98 4.10 4.24
N VAL A 171 10.73 5.42 4.29
CA VAL A 171 11.64 6.40 3.69
C VAL A 171 12.87 6.63 4.56
N SER A 172 12.76 6.60 5.89
CA SER A 172 13.95 6.60 6.77
C SER A 172 14.85 5.41 6.46
N GLU A 173 14.25 4.23 6.27
CA GLU A 173 14.95 3.02 5.81
C GLU A 173 15.64 3.22 4.46
N LEU A 174 14.93 3.77 3.46
CA LEU A 174 15.52 4.06 2.15
C LEU A 174 16.66 5.09 2.24
N LYS A 175 16.52 6.12 3.07
CA LYS A 175 17.55 7.13 3.29
C LYS A 175 18.83 6.50 3.83
N SER A 176 18.75 5.61 4.82
CA SER A 176 19.93 4.88 5.32
C SER A 176 20.60 4.07 4.21
N GLN A 177 19.83 3.38 3.37
CA GLN A 177 20.38 2.62 2.24
C GLN A 177 21.07 3.52 1.19
N ILE A 178 20.62 4.76 1.02
CA ILE A 178 21.29 5.76 0.17
C ILE A 178 22.58 6.26 0.81
N GLU A 179 22.56 6.59 2.10
CA GLU A 179 23.73 7.08 2.85
C GLU A 179 24.82 6.00 2.98
N GLU A 180 24.44 4.73 3.05
CA GLU A 180 25.34 3.57 3.02
C GLU A 180 25.90 3.27 1.62
N GLY A 181 25.44 3.97 0.58
CA GLY A 181 25.93 3.80 -0.79
C GLY A 181 25.39 2.57 -1.52
N ILE A 182 24.34 1.92 -1.01
CA ILE A 182 23.72 0.75 -1.65
C ILE A 182 23.04 1.15 -2.98
N MET A 183 22.45 2.34 -3.03
CA MET A 183 21.86 2.93 -4.23
C MET A 183 22.00 4.45 -4.23
N PRO A 184 21.97 5.13 -5.39
CA PRO A 184 21.93 6.59 -5.43
C PRO A 184 20.59 7.13 -4.92
N GLU A 185 20.55 8.40 -4.53
CA GLU A 185 19.28 9.10 -4.28
C GLU A 185 18.43 9.06 -5.57
N PRO A 186 17.21 8.48 -5.54
CA PRO A 186 16.38 8.42 -6.72
C PRO A 186 15.82 9.81 -7.03
N ARG A 187 15.82 10.21 -8.30
CA ARG A 187 15.06 11.37 -8.77
C ARG A 187 13.57 11.12 -8.64
N PHE A 188 13.12 9.91 -9.00
CA PHE A 188 11.71 9.52 -8.97
C PHE A 188 11.48 8.23 -8.18
N ILE A 189 10.44 8.21 -7.36
CA ILE A 189 9.87 6.99 -6.78
C ILE A 189 8.48 6.78 -7.35
N PHE A 190 8.25 5.61 -7.96
CA PHE A 190 6.95 5.23 -8.51
C PHE A 190 6.22 4.24 -7.60
N VAL A 191 4.93 4.50 -7.37
CA VAL A 191 4.11 3.69 -6.45
C VAL A 191 2.65 3.60 -6.92
N PRO A 192 1.98 2.44 -6.80
CA PRO A 192 0.55 2.36 -7.07
C PRO A 192 -0.27 3.19 -6.09
N VAL A 193 -1.28 3.89 -6.60
CA VAL A 193 -2.24 4.67 -5.82
C VAL A 193 -3.63 4.03 -5.90
N GLY A 194 -3.98 3.33 -4.82
CA GLY A 194 -5.34 2.89 -4.49
C GLY A 194 -5.93 3.78 -3.40
N THR A 195 -5.97 3.29 -2.15
CA THR A 195 -6.53 4.04 -1.01
C THR A 195 -5.61 5.11 -0.42
N CYS A 196 -4.62 5.58 -1.18
CA CYS A 196 -3.75 6.74 -0.90
C CYS A 196 -2.79 6.67 0.31
N GLY A 197 -2.93 5.74 1.28
CA GLY A 197 -2.09 5.75 2.48
C GLY A 197 -0.59 5.48 2.26
N THR A 198 -0.25 4.69 1.23
CA THR A 198 1.17 4.38 0.92
C THR A 198 1.88 5.62 0.39
N ILE A 199 1.35 6.21 -0.70
CA ILE A 199 1.90 7.44 -1.29
C ILE A 199 1.91 8.60 -0.29
N ALA A 200 0.90 8.72 0.57
CA ALA A 200 0.89 9.76 1.60
C ALA A 200 2.05 9.62 2.59
N GLY A 201 2.32 8.40 3.06
CA GLY A 201 3.47 8.12 3.93
C GLY A 201 4.80 8.39 3.24
N LEU A 202 4.94 8.01 1.95
CA LEU A 202 6.15 8.28 1.17
C LEU A 202 6.40 9.79 0.99
N ILE A 203 5.37 10.57 0.65
CA ILE A 203 5.48 12.03 0.51
C ILE A 203 5.94 12.67 1.82
N VAL A 204 5.33 12.28 2.95
CA VAL A 204 5.74 12.76 4.28
C VAL A 204 7.17 12.34 4.59
N GLY A 205 7.51 11.08 4.36
CA GLY A 205 8.83 10.50 4.62
C GLY A 205 9.94 11.22 3.86
N VAL A 206 9.79 11.41 2.54
CA VAL A 206 10.78 12.11 1.69
C VAL A 206 11.02 13.53 2.21
N ARG A 207 9.95 14.25 2.55
CA ARG A 207 10.04 15.62 3.05
C ARG A 207 10.77 15.72 4.38
N LEU A 208 10.52 14.79 5.32
CA LEU A 208 11.18 14.76 6.62
C LEU A 208 12.62 14.27 6.52
N ALA A 209 12.88 13.36 5.60
CA ALA A 209 14.21 12.83 5.31
C ALA A 209 15.12 13.87 4.63
N GLY A 210 14.54 14.94 4.07
CA GLY A 210 15.28 15.97 3.32
C GLY A 210 15.71 15.52 1.93
N LEU A 211 15.07 14.48 1.38
CA LEU A 211 15.34 13.99 0.03
C LEU A 211 14.71 14.92 -1.02
N ARG A 212 15.40 15.09 -2.14
CA ARG A 212 14.95 15.83 -3.34
C ARG A 212 14.13 14.96 -4.29
N THR A 213 13.99 13.69 -3.96
CA THR A 213 13.18 12.69 -4.66
C THR A 213 11.73 13.16 -4.86
N GLN A 214 11.22 13.03 -6.08
CA GLN A 214 9.81 13.23 -6.40
C GLN A 214 9.05 11.90 -6.32
N ILE A 215 7.93 11.89 -5.58
CA ILE A 215 7.03 10.74 -5.56
C ILE A 215 6.02 10.87 -6.71
N VAL A 216 5.98 9.88 -7.59
CA VAL A 216 5.03 9.77 -8.70
C VAL A 216 4.04 8.64 -8.42
N GLY A 217 2.78 9.00 -8.20
CA GLY A 217 1.72 8.01 -8.05
C GLY A 217 1.23 7.49 -9.38
N ILE A 218 1.10 6.17 -9.54
CA ILE A 218 0.36 5.59 -10.67
C ILE A 218 -1.04 5.19 -10.20
N ARG A 219 -2.08 5.83 -10.74
CA ARG A 219 -3.47 5.55 -10.35
C ARG A 219 -3.88 4.14 -10.76
N VAL A 220 -4.30 3.34 -9.78
CA VAL A 220 -4.77 1.95 -9.98
C VAL A 220 -6.15 1.68 -9.38
N ALA A 221 -6.85 2.73 -8.96
CA ALA A 221 -8.25 2.71 -8.53
C ALA A 221 -9.02 3.90 -9.14
N ASP A 222 -10.34 3.87 -9.04
CA ASP A 222 -11.20 4.94 -9.53
C ASP A 222 -10.86 6.31 -8.92
N ARG A 223 -11.07 7.38 -9.70
CA ARG A 223 -10.74 8.77 -9.29
C ARG A 223 -11.42 9.18 -7.99
N VAL A 224 -12.58 8.61 -7.67
CA VAL A 224 -13.28 8.88 -6.40
C VAL A 224 -12.48 8.39 -5.18
N VAL A 225 -11.64 7.36 -5.35
CA VAL A 225 -10.77 6.79 -4.31
C VAL A 225 -9.34 7.34 -4.42
N ALA A 226 -8.79 7.37 -5.63
CA ALA A 226 -7.40 7.73 -5.91
C ALA A 226 -7.33 9.07 -6.65
N ASN A 227 -7.17 10.15 -5.89
CA ASN A 227 -7.00 11.52 -6.40
C ASN A 227 -6.12 12.36 -5.49
N SER A 228 -5.57 13.45 -6.03
CA SER A 228 -4.64 14.33 -5.32
C SER A 228 -5.23 14.99 -4.08
N TRP A 229 -6.54 15.22 -4.01
CA TRP A 229 -7.20 15.75 -2.81
C TRP A 229 -7.23 14.73 -1.67
N ALA A 230 -7.55 13.47 -1.99
CA ALA A 230 -7.52 12.37 -1.03
C ALA A 230 -6.10 12.13 -0.50
N ILE A 231 -5.09 12.17 -1.39
CA ILE A 231 -3.67 12.07 -1.00
C ILE A 231 -3.28 13.24 -0.11
N SER A 232 -3.54 14.50 -0.52
CA SER A 232 -3.22 15.70 0.27
C SER A 232 -3.87 15.65 1.66
N ARG A 233 -5.15 15.25 1.74
CA ARG A 233 -5.84 15.09 3.02
C ARG A 233 -5.15 14.06 3.92
N MET A 234 -4.76 12.90 3.36
CA MET A 234 -4.05 11.87 4.12
C MET A 234 -2.70 12.39 4.61
N VAL A 235 -1.91 13.04 3.74
CA VAL A 235 -0.62 13.65 4.10
C VAL A 235 -0.79 14.65 5.25
N LYS A 236 -1.73 15.61 5.14
CA LYS A 236 -1.98 16.60 6.19
C LYS A 236 -2.37 15.97 7.53
N ARG A 237 -3.15 14.89 7.51
CA ARG A 237 -3.53 14.17 8.73
C ARG A 237 -2.35 13.37 9.31
N THR A 238 -1.51 12.78 8.47
CA THR A 238 -0.29 12.09 8.91
C THR A 238 0.70 13.06 9.53
N LEU A 239 0.94 14.24 8.92
CA LEU A 239 1.78 15.31 9.49
C LEU A 239 1.29 15.75 10.87
N ARG A 240 -0.03 15.96 11.03
CA ARG A 240 -0.63 16.27 12.34
C ARG A 240 -0.39 15.16 13.37
N LEU A 241 -0.58 13.91 12.99
CA LEU A 241 -0.40 12.76 13.90
C LEU A 241 1.04 12.71 14.45
N ILE A 242 2.03 13.02 13.64
CA ILE A 242 3.44 12.97 14.03
C ILE A 242 3.95 14.29 14.65
N GLY A 243 3.07 15.26 14.85
CA GLY A 243 3.38 16.56 15.46
C GLY A 243 4.17 17.53 14.57
N ALA A 244 4.14 17.35 13.25
CA ALA A 244 4.76 18.30 12.32
C ALA A 244 3.86 19.53 12.14
N VAL A 245 4.38 20.71 12.47
CA VAL A 245 3.62 21.97 12.59
C VAL A 245 3.31 22.63 11.24
N ASP A 246 4.07 22.30 10.19
CA ASP A 246 3.98 22.96 8.88
C ASP A 246 3.07 22.18 7.91
N VAL A 247 1.77 22.19 8.20
CA VAL A 247 0.73 21.42 7.48
C VAL A 247 0.16 22.12 6.24
N ASP A 248 0.38 23.43 6.10
CA ASP A 248 -0.29 24.26 5.10
C ASP A 248 0.41 24.31 3.73
N TYR A 249 1.60 23.71 3.61
CA TYR A 249 2.35 23.70 2.35
C TYR A 249 1.91 22.64 1.33
N ILE A 250 1.14 21.62 1.73
CA ILE A 250 0.74 20.53 0.81
C ILE A 250 -0.41 21.01 -0.09
N ASN A 251 -0.05 21.59 -1.23
CA ASN A 251 -0.98 21.91 -2.31
C ASN A 251 -1.33 20.63 -3.07
N PRO A 252 -2.60 20.18 -3.12
CA PRO A 252 -3.02 19.02 -3.91
C PRO A 252 -2.60 19.09 -5.38
N ARG A 253 -2.48 20.30 -5.94
CA ARG A 253 -2.07 20.51 -7.35
C ARG A 253 -0.59 20.19 -7.61
N ARG A 254 0.23 20.03 -6.57
CA ARG A 254 1.65 19.66 -6.67
C ARG A 254 1.90 18.18 -6.45
N ILE A 255 0.84 17.38 -6.24
CA ILE A 255 0.95 15.93 -6.09
C ILE A 255 0.90 15.31 -7.47
N GLU A 256 2.02 14.72 -7.88
CA GLU A 256 2.18 14.04 -9.16
C GLU A 256 1.42 12.71 -9.15
N LEU A 257 0.46 12.58 -10.07
CA LEU A 257 -0.42 11.42 -10.16
C LEU A 257 -0.73 11.11 -11.62
N TRP A 258 -0.07 10.08 -12.14
CA TRP A 258 -0.29 9.56 -13.48
C TRP A 258 -1.61 8.79 -13.57
N HIS A 259 -2.39 9.06 -14.61
CA HIS A 259 -3.76 8.56 -14.74
C HIS A 259 -3.98 7.55 -15.85
N ASP A 260 -3.06 7.46 -16.81
CA ASP A 260 -3.36 6.93 -18.14
C ASP A 260 -3.30 5.39 -18.20
N ASP A 261 -2.56 4.77 -17.28
CA ASP A 261 -2.41 3.31 -17.19
C ASP A 261 -3.47 2.60 -16.33
N PHE A 262 -4.49 3.32 -15.84
CA PHE A 262 -5.58 2.71 -15.07
C PHE A 262 -6.40 1.73 -15.91
N GLY A 263 -6.59 2.02 -17.20
CA GLY A 263 -7.38 1.23 -18.12
C GLY A 263 -8.88 1.25 -17.84
N LYS A 264 -9.54 0.10 -18.08
CA LYS A 264 -11.01 -0.05 -18.02
C LYS A 264 -11.58 -0.02 -16.60
N GLY A 265 -10.75 -0.14 -15.57
CA GLY A 265 -11.21 -0.13 -14.18
C GLY A 265 -10.29 -0.86 -13.20
N TYR A 266 -10.69 -0.83 -11.93
CA TYR A 266 -10.02 -1.55 -10.85
C TYR A 266 -10.05 -3.06 -11.10
N ALA A 267 -8.94 -3.75 -10.82
CA ALA A 267 -8.74 -5.20 -11.01
C ALA A 267 -8.94 -5.73 -12.44
N ILE A 268 -9.18 -4.86 -13.43
CA ILE A 268 -9.21 -5.24 -14.85
C ILE A 268 -7.81 -5.05 -15.43
N PRO A 269 -7.13 -6.12 -15.90
CA PRO A 269 -5.81 -6.02 -16.52
C PRO A 269 -5.80 -5.07 -17.72
N THR A 270 -4.65 -4.46 -17.99
CA THR A 270 -4.37 -3.72 -19.24
C THR A 270 -3.32 -4.47 -20.03
N GLU A 271 -3.33 -4.33 -21.36
CA GLU A 271 -2.28 -4.95 -22.18
C GLU A 271 -0.88 -4.46 -21.81
N ALA A 272 -0.74 -3.14 -21.57
CA ALA A 272 0.52 -2.56 -21.12
C ALA A 272 0.96 -3.13 -19.75
N GLY A 273 0.02 -3.27 -18.81
CA GLY A 273 0.29 -3.89 -17.51
C GLY A 273 0.71 -5.35 -17.63
N MET A 274 0.02 -6.14 -18.47
CA MET A 274 0.38 -7.55 -18.70
C MET A 274 1.77 -7.69 -19.35
N ARG A 275 2.09 -6.84 -20.33
CA ARG A 275 3.44 -6.79 -20.92
C ARG A 275 4.50 -6.42 -19.89
N ALA A 276 4.23 -5.46 -19.01
CA ALA A 276 5.15 -5.07 -17.95
C ALA A 276 5.37 -6.21 -16.93
N VAL A 277 4.32 -6.97 -16.59
CA VAL A 277 4.43 -8.17 -15.74
C VAL A 277 5.32 -9.22 -16.39
N ALA A 278 5.09 -9.53 -17.67
CA ALA A 278 5.90 -10.49 -18.43
C ALA A 278 7.37 -10.05 -18.49
N LEU A 279 7.63 -8.79 -18.83
CA LEU A 279 8.98 -8.26 -18.96
C LEU A 279 9.76 -8.28 -17.64
N MET A 280 9.12 -7.93 -16.51
CA MET A 280 9.76 -8.05 -15.19
C MET A 280 10.14 -9.50 -14.87
N ALA A 281 9.26 -10.45 -15.18
CA ALA A 281 9.54 -11.87 -14.96
C ALA A 281 10.67 -12.38 -15.87
N GLU A 282 10.66 -12.00 -17.15
CA GLU A 282 11.66 -12.41 -18.13
C GLU A 282 13.05 -11.81 -17.87
N CYS A 283 13.12 -10.51 -17.54
CA CYS A 283 14.39 -9.83 -17.35
C CYS A 283 15.03 -10.09 -15.97
N GLU A 284 14.21 -10.22 -14.93
CA GLU A 284 14.67 -10.14 -13.54
C GLU A 284 14.18 -11.31 -12.66
N GLY A 285 13.28 -12.16 -13.16
CA GLY A 285 12.67 -13.25 -12.37
C GLY A 285 11.78 -12.75 -11.22
N ILE A 286 11.33 -11.49 -11.27
CA ILE A 286 10.52 -10.87 -10.21
C ILE A 286 9.03 -10.93 -10.59
N THR A 287 8.21 -11.40 -9.65
CA THR A 287 6.76 -11.54 -9.86
C THR A 287 6.02 -10.24 -9.63
N LEU A 288 5.25 -9.80 -10.62
CA LEU A 288 4.25 -8.72 -10.48
C LEU A 288 2.83 -9.29 -10.63
N GLU A 289 1.82 -8.46 -10.38
CA GLU A 289 0.42 -8.81 -10.63
C GLU A 289 -0.32 -7.70 -11.43
N ASN A 290 -1.46 -8.06 -12.00
CA ASN A 290 -2.12 -7.25 -13.03
C ASN A 290 -3.03 -6.13 -12.50
N THR A 291 -3.28 -6.05 -11.20
CA THR A 291 -4.17 -5.05 -10.59
C THR A 291 -3.42 -3.77 -10.22
N TYR A 292 -2.25 -3.89 -9.59
CA TYR A 292 -1.46 -2.79 -9.03
C TYR A 292 -0.06 -2.69 -9.67
N THR A 293 0.79 -3.69 -9.47
CA THR A 293 2.23 -3.54 -9.75
C THR A 293 2.57 -3.57 -11.24
N GLY A 294 1.87 -4.39 -12.04
CA GLY A 294 1.98 -4.37 -13.50
C GLY A 294 1.58 -3.04 -14.11
N LYS A 295 0.42 -2.49 -13.70
CA LYS A 295 -0.03 -1.16 -14.13
C LYS A 295 0.93 -0.05 -13.69
N THR A 296 1.53 -0.19 -12.51
CA THR A 296 2.51 0.78 -12.00
C THR A 296 3.79 0.76 -12.84
N LEU A 297 4.32 -0.42 -13.17
CA LEU A 297 5.51 -0.50 -14.01
C LEU A 297 5.24 0.03 -15.43
N ALA A 298 4.07 -0.29 -16.01
CA ALA A 298 3.67 0.27 -17.30
C ALA A 298 3.58 1.81 -17.25
N GLY A 299 2.89 2.35 -16.23
CA GLY A 299 2.75 3.80 -16.05
C GLY A 299 4.06 4.52 -15.74
N LEU A 300 4.99 3.87 -15.03
CA LEU A 300 6.35 4.39 -14.85
C LEU A 300 7.03 4.61 -16.20
N VAL A 301 7.00 3.60 -17.09
CA VAL A 301 7.67 3.68 -18.39
C VAL A 301 7.04 4.76 -19.26
N HIS A 302 5.71 4.85 -19.30
CA HIS A 302 5.03 5.89 -20.07
C HIS A 302 5.30 7.29 -19.49
N TYR A 303 5.31 7.44 -18.17
CA TYR A 303 5.61 8.71 -17.51
C TYR A 303 7.03 9.19 -17.85
N ILE A 304 8.04 8.32 -17.69
CA ILE A 304 9.44 8.70 -17.92
C ILE A 304 9.67 9.12 -19.38
N LYS A 305 9.11 8.38 -20.33
CA LYS A 305 9.17 8.73 -21.76
C LYS A 305 8.46 10.05 -22.07
N ALA A 306 7.32 10.30 -21.42
CA ALA A 306 6.59 11.56 -21.60
C ALA A 306 7.30 12.77 -20.97
N GLN A 307 8.22 12.54 -20.03
CA GLN A 307 9.00 13.59 -19.36
C GLN A 307 10.45 13.70 -19.88
N GLU A 308 10.84 12.85 -20.84
CA GLU A 308 12.20 12.82 -21.43
C GLU A 308 13.30 12.75 -20.35
N CYS A 309 13.13 11.84 -19.38
CA CYS A 309 14.03 11.69 -18.22
C CYS A 309 14.52 10.25 -18.02
N GLU A 310 14.82 9.56 -19.11
CA GLU A 310 15.31 8.17 -19.15
C GLU A 310 16.69 7.97 -18.48
N ASP A 311 17.46 9.04 -18.31
CA ASP A 311 18.79 9.07 -17.72
C ASP A 311 18.79 9.21 -16.18
N GLU A 312 17.64 9.58 -15.61
CA GLU A 312 17.50 9.85 -14.18
C GLU A 312 17.47 8.56 -13.32
N PRO A 313 17.95 8.58 -12.07
CA PRO A 313 17.82 7.45 -11.15
C PRO A 313 16.36 7.20 -10.74
N ILE A 314 15.80 6.06 -11.15
CA ILE A 314 14.39 5.70 -10.90
C ILE A 314 14.29 4.57 -9.88
N LEU A 315 13.36 4.69 -8.93
CA LEU A 315 13.00 3.62 -8.00
C LEU A 315 11.55 3.19 -8.18
N PHE A 316 11.34 1.93 -8.56
CA PHE A 316 10.04 1.27 -8.56
C PHE A 316 9.75 0.68 -7.17
N TRP A 317 8.69 1.14 -6.50
CA TRP A 317 8.32 0.60 -5.20
C TRP A 317 7.43 -0.64 -5.33
N HIS A 318 7.99 -1.81 -5.08
CA HIS A 318 7.30 -3.07 -5.32
C HIS A 318 6.36 -3.45 -4.17
N THR A 319 5.07 -3.15 -4.34
CA THR A 319 4.06 -3.29 -3.29
C THR A 319 3.29 -4.62 -3.31
N TYR A 320 3.77 -5.60 -4.08
CA TYR A 320 3.09 -6.88 -4.27
C TYR A 320 2.95 -7.67 -2.97
N GLY A 321 1.77 -8.24 -2.71
CA GLY A 321 1.47 -8.92 -1.45
C GLY A 321 2.00 -10.33 -1.31
N GLY A 322 2.67 -10.86 -2.34
CA GLY A 322 3.01 -12.28 -2.42
C GLY A 322 1.80 -13.19 -2.63
N LYS A 323 2.08 -14.49 -2.77
CA LYS A 323 1.11 -15.59 -2.66
C LYS A 323 1.05 -16.08 -1.21
#